data_AF-A0A1U9X433-F1
#
_entry.id   AF-A0A1U9X433-F1
#
_cell.length_a   1.000
_cell.length_b   1.000
_cell.length_c   1.000
_cell.angle_alpha   90.00
_cell.angle_beta   90.00
_cell.angle_gamma   90.00
#
_symmetry.space_group_name_H-M   'P 1'
#
loop_
_entity.id
_entity.type
_entity.pdbx_description
1 polymer ?
#
loop_
_entity_poly.entity_id
_entity_poly.type
_entity_poly.pdbx_seq_one_letter_code
_entity_poly.pdbx_strand_id
1 'polypeptide(L)'
;LADSYRSPNPVHGKRNYTYSEVVRSVLGGRKFQLCGLAQYINLIGVTIGYTITASISMVAVKRSNCYHKHGHEAKCYISNNPFMIIFACIQVVLSQIPNFHKLSWLSIVAAVMSFA
;
A
#
# COMPACT_ATOMS: atom_id res chain seq x y z
N LEU A 1 14.45 19.83 6.25
CA LEU A 1 13.07 19.45 6.65
C LEU A 1 12.98 18.25 7.61
N ALA A 2 14.08 17.53 7.90
CA ALA A 2 14.01 16.19 8.50
C ALA A 2 14.13 16.12 10.05
N ASP A 3 14.30 17.23 10.78
CA ASP A 3 14.49 17.18 12.24
C ASP A 3 13.21 17.26 13.10
N SER A 4 12.03 17.32 12.47
CA SER A 4 10.74 17.40 13.20
C SER A 4 10.35 16.12 13.94
N TYR A 5 11.14 15.05 13.83
CA TYR A 5 10.93 13.82 14.61
C TYR A 5 11.32 13.98 16.08
N ARG A 6 12.04 15.05 16.45
CA ARG A 6 12.28 15.47 17.85
C ARG A 6 11.59 16.80 18.14
N SER A 7 10.84 16.87 19.25
CA SER A 7 10.13 18.08 19.70
C SER A 7 10.24 18.21 21.23
N PRO A 8 10.35 19.42 21.83
CA PRO A 8 10.29 20.77 21.22
C PRO A 8 11.62 21.32 20.66
N ASN A 9 12.75 20.61 20.86
CA ASN A 9 14.05 20.97 20.30
C ASN A 9 14.59 19.86 19.39
N PRO A 10 15.25 20.18 18.26
CA PRO A 10 15.74 19.16 17.32
C PRO A 10 16.86 18.29 17.90
N VAL A 11 17.69 18.83 18.81
CA VAL A 11 18.84 18.12 19.42
C VAL A 11 18.46 17.41 20.73
N HIS A 12 17.68 18.08 21.60
CA HIS A 12 17.35 17.59 22.95
C HIS A 12 15.88 17.17 23.13
N GLY A 13 15.05 17.29 22.09
CA GLY A 13 13.63 16.97 22.15
C GLY A 13 13.34 15.48 22.23
N LYS A 14 12.14 15.15 22.73
CA LYS A 14 11.64 13.77 22.76
C LYS A 14 11.45 13.28 21.33
N ARG A 15 11.94 12.07 21.04
CA ARG A 15 11.75 11.40 19.75
C ARG A 15 10.30 10.92 19.63
N ASN A 16 9.62 11.35 18.58
CA ASN A 16 8.29 10.88 18.20
C ASN A 16 8.46 9.72 17.21
N TYR A 17 7.94 8.54 17.56
CA TYR A 17 8.13 7.33 16.75
C TYR A 17 6.98 7.10 15.76
N THR A 18 5.83 7.72 16.01
CA THR A 18 4.64 7.57 15.19
C THR A 18 4.20 8.90 14.62
N TYR A 19 3.56 8.87 13.45
CA TYR A 19 2.98 10.05 12.83
C TYR A 19 2.02 10.77 13.79
N SER A 20 1.18 10.02 14.52
CA SER A 20 0.25 10.60 15.49
C SER A 20 0.95 11.30 16.66
N GLU A 21 2.08 10.78 17.15
CA GLU A 21 2.90 11.46 18.16
C GLU A 21 3.52 12.75 17.61
N VAL A 22 4.04 12.73 16.39
CA VAL A 22 4.57 13.93 15.71
C VAL A 22 3.47 14.99 15.61
N VAL A 23 2.31 14.64 15.05
CA VAL A 23 1.19 15.57 14.89
C VAL A 23 0.69 16.09 16.24
N ARG A 24 0.65 15.23 17.27
CA ARG A 24 0.28 15.65 18.63
C ARG A 24 1.28 16.65 19.21
N SER A 25 2.57 16.45 18.98
CA SER A 25 3.64 17.33 19.50
C SER A 25 3.71 18.70 18.79
N VAL A 26 3.22 18.80 17.54
CA VAL A 26 3.27 20.04 16.74
C VAL A 26 1.94 20.79 16.75
N LEU A 27 0.80 20.11 16.55
CA LEU A 27 -0.51 20.76 16.42
C LEU A 27 -1.31 20.82 17.74
N GLY A 28 -1.07 19.88 18.67
CA GLY A 28 -1.83 19.78 19.92
C GLY A 28 -3.35 19.57 19.76
N GLY A 29 -4.03 19.30 20.88
CA GLY A 29 -5.51 19.32 20.97
C GLY A 29 -6.27 18.32 20.08
N ARG A 30 -7.48 18.68 19.62
CA ARG A 30 -8.35 17.80 18.79
C ARG A 30 -7.87 17.60 17.35
N LYS A 31 -6.89 18.40 16.88
CA LYS A 31 -6.42 18.36 15.48
C LYS A 31 -5.66 17.07 15.15
N PHE A 32 -4.90 16.50 16.10
CA PHE A 32 -4.21 15.22 15.85
C PHE A 32 -5.19 14.05 15.66
N GLN A 33 -6.36 14.09 16.30
CA GLN A 33 -7.39 13.05 16.14
C GLN A 33 -8.01 13.11 14.74
N LEU A 34 -8.29 14.32 14.24
CA LEU A 34 -8.79 14.52 12.87
C LEU A 34 -7.76 14.09 11.81
N CYS A 35 -6.48 14.44 11.99
CA CYS A 35 -5.41 13.99 11.09
C CYS A 35 -5.20 12.47 11.15
N GLY A 36 -5.27 11.87 12.34
CA GLY A 36 -5.22 10.42 12.50
C GLY A 36 -6.38 9.72 11.79
N LEU A 37 -7.60 10.24 11.94
CA LEU A 37 -8.78 9.72 11.25
C LEU A 37 -8.63 9.80 9.72
N ALA A 38 -8.19 10.96 9.20
CA ALA A 38 -7.93 11.12 7.77
C ALA A 38 -6.85 10.16 7.25
N GLN A 39 -5.79 9.93 8.03
CA GLN A 39 -4.74 8.97 7.69
C GLN A 39 -5.28 7.54 7.60
N TYR A 40 -6.09 7.10 8.57
CA TYR A 40 -6.68 5.77 8.56
C TYR A 40 -7.65 5.58 7.38
N ILE A 41 -8.50 6.57 7.11
CA ILE A 41 -9.42 6.52 5.96
C ILE A 41 -8.63 6.40 4.65
N ASN A 42 -7.57 7.19 4.48
CA ASN A 42 -6.73 7.12 3.29
C ASN A 42 -6.06 5.75 3.15
N LEU A 43 -5.49 5.22 4.25
CA LEU A 43 -4.85 3.90 4.23
C LEU A 43 -5.83 2.78 3.83
N ILE A 44 -7.05 2.80 4.37
CA ILE A 44 -8.10 1.84 4.02
C ILE A 44 -8.51 1.99 2.55
N GLY A 45 -8.78 3.22 2.10
CA GLY A 45 -9.19 3.50 0.73
C GLY A 45 -8.15 3.07 -0.29
N VAL A 46 -6.87 3.39 -0.03
CA VAL A 46 -5.74 2.99 -0.87
C VAL A 46 -5.60 1.46 -0.92
N THR A 47 -5.75 0.77 0.21
CA THR A 47 -5.66 -0.70 0.28
C THR A 47 -6.76 -1.37 -0.56
N ILE A 48 -8.00 -0.86 -0.48
CA ILE A 48 -9.12 -1.35 -1.29
C ILE A 48 -8.86 -1.08 -2.77
N GLY A 49 -8.45 0.14 -3.11
CA GLY A 49 -8.16 0.55 -4.49
C GLY A 49 -7.10 -0.33 -5.13
N TYR A 50 -5.96 -0.54 -4.47
CA TYR A 50 -4.90 -1.42 -4.98
C TYR A 50 -5.35 -2.87 -5.14
N THR A 51 -6.19 -3.38 -4.23
CA THR A 51 -6.70 -4.76 -4.32
C THR A 51 -7.56 -4.96 -5.56
N ILE A 52 -8.45 -4.01 -5.85
CA ILE A 52 -9.30 -4.05 -7.04
C ILE A 52 -8.46 -3.91 -8.30
N THR A 53 -7.59 -2.90 -8.36
CA THR A 53 -6.75 -2.64 -9.54
C THR A 53 -5.83 -3.82 -9.85
N ALA A 54 -5.14 -4.38 -8.85
CA ALA A 54 -4.27 -5.54 -9.05
C ALA A 54 -5.05 -6.75 -9.59
N SER A 55 -6.26 -6.97 -9.08
CA SER A 55 -7.11 -8.08 -9.53
C SER A 55 -7.55 -7.91 -10.98
N ILE A 56 -7.95 -6.69 -11.38
CA ILE A 56 -8.30 -6.38 -12.78
C ILE A 56 -7.09 -6.60 -13.70
N SER A 57 -5.90 -6.14 -13.30
CA SER A 57 -4.67 -6.33 -14.07
C SER A 57 -4.35 -7.82 -14.27
N MET A 58 -4.44 -8.64 -13.22
CA MET A 58 -4.19 -10.09 -13.33
C MET A 58 -5.22 -10.80 -14.23
N VAL A 59 -6.49 -10.40 -14.14
CA VAL A 59 -7.56 -10.91 -15.01
C VAL A 59 -7.26 -10.56 -16.48
N ALA A 60 -6.85 -9.32 -16.75
CA ALA A 60 -6.48 -8.88 -18.10
C ALA A 60 -5.30 -9.68 -18.66
N VAL A 61 -4.25 -9.91 -17.85
CA VAL A 61 -3.10 -10.75 -18.25
C VAL A 61 -3.53 -12.18 -18.56
N LYS A 62 -4.32 -12.81 -17.69
CA LYS A 62 -4.79 -14.19 -17.91
C LYS A 62 -5.71 -14.29 -19.13
N ARG A 63 -6.54 -13.28 -19.37
CA ARG A 63 -7.41 -13.20 -20.53
C ARG A 63 -6.59 -13.04 -21.83
N SER A 64 -5.58 -12.16 -21.83
CA SER A 64 -4.63 -12.00 -22.93
C SER A 64 -3.90 -13.31 -23.26
N ASN A 65 -3.40 -14.02 -22.25
CA ASN A 65 -2.76 -15.32 -22.42
C ASN A 65 -3.73 -16.38 -22.98
N CYS A 66 -5.00 -16.33 -22.58
CA CYS A 66 -6.03 -17.23 -23.10
C CYS A 66 -6.29 -16.99 -24.59
N TYR A 67 -6.41 -15.74 -25.02
CA TYR A 67 -6.53 -15.36 -26.44
C TYR A 67 -5.29 -15.70 -27.26
N HIS A 68 -4.10 -15.54 -26.68
CA HIS A 68 -2.85 -15.92 -27.35
C HIS A 68 -2.78 -17.43 -27.62
N LYS A 69 -3.30 -18.25 -26.70
CA LYS A 69 -3.24 -19.71 -26.81
C LYS A 69 -4.36 -20.33 -27.67
N HIS A 70 -5.58 -19.80 -27.59
CA HIS A 70 -6.76 -20.40 -28.21
C HIS A 70 -7.31 -19.58 -29.40
N GLY A 71 -6.69 -18.45 -29.74
CA GLY A 71 -7.15 -17.53 -30.77
C GLY A 71 -8.07 -16.44 -30.23
N HIS A 72 -8.17 -15.31 -30.95
CA HIS A 72 -8.96 -14.14 -30.55
C HIS A 72 -10.47 -14.42 -30.44
N GLU A 73 -10.98 -15.41 -31.18
CA GLU A 73 -12.39 -15.81 -31.19
C GLU A 73 -12.79 -16.69 -29.98
N ALA A 74 -11.84 -17.09 -29.13
CA ALA A 74 -12.11 -17.97 -27.99
C ALA A 74 -12.89 -17.25 -26.87
N LYS A 75 -13.96 -17.85 -26.36
CA LYS A 75 -14.71 -17.32 -25.21
C LYS A 75 -13.92 -17.53 -23.90
N CYS A 76 -13.02 -16.62 -23.58
CA CYS A 76 -12.23 -16.64 -22.34
C CYS A 76 -12.95 -15.89 -21.21
N TYR A 77 -13.63 -16.62 -20.31
CA TYR A 77 -14.21 -16.06 -19.09
C TYR A 77 -13.26 -16.25 -17.90
N ILE A 78 -12.85 -15.15 -17.27
CA ILE A 78 -11.96 -15.15 -16.10
C ILE A 78 -12.67 -14.38 -14.98
N SER A 79 -12.79 -14.99 -13.80
CA SER A 79 -13.37 -14.35 -12.62
C SER A 79 -12.34 -13.54 -11.84
N ASN A 80 -12.74 -12.38 -11.32
CA ASN A 80 -11.90 -11.50 -10.50
C ASN A 80 -11.76 -11.97 -9.04
N ASN A 81 -12.78 -12.64 -8.51
CA ASN A 81 -12.86 -13.09 -7.12
C ASN A 81 -11.63 -13.88 -6.64
N PRO A 82 -11.11 -14.89 -7.37
CA PRO A 82 -9.93 -15.62 -6.91
C PRO A 82 -8.68 -14.72 -6.81
N PHE A 83 -8.51 -13.76 -7.72
CA PHE A 83 -7.36 -12.85 -7.70
C PHE A 83 -7.44 -11.85 -6.53
N MET A 84 -8.64 -11.36 -6.21
CA MET A 84 -8.84 -10.50 -5.03
C MET A 84 -8.49 -11.25 -3.74
N ILE A 85 -8.92 -12.50 -3.60
CA ILE A 85 -8.62 -13.34 -2.42
C ILE A 85 -7.11 -13.59 -2.32
N ILE A 86 -6.45 -13.97 -3.43
CA ILE A 86 -5.01 -14.22 -3.44
C ILE A 86 -4.23 -12.96 -3.05
N PHE A 87 -4.59 -11.81 -3.61
CA PHE A 87 -3.92 -10.55 -3.28
C PHE A 87 -4.11 -10.16 -1.80
N ALA A 88 -5.31 -10.36 -1.25
CA ALA A 88 -5.58 -10.15 0.16
C ALA A 88 -4.75 -11.08 1.06
N CYS A 89 -4.62 -12.37 0.70
CA CYS A 89 -3.76 -13.31 1.42
C CYS A 89 -2.29 -12.86 1.41
N ILE A 90 -1.78 -12.41 0.25
CA ILE A 90 -0.41 -11.88 0.14
C ILE A 90 -0.24 -10.65 1.04
N GLN A 91 -1.19 -9.72 1.04
CA GLN A 91 -1.14 -8.55 1.94
C GLN A 91 -1.09 -8.95 3.42
N VAL A 92 -1.89 -9.95 3.82
CA VAL A 92 -1.88 -10.47 5.20
C VAL A 92 -0.52 -11.09 5.54
N VAL A 93 0.08 -11.86 4.62
CA VAL A 93 1.42 -12.44 4.85
C VAL A 93 2.49 -11.35 4.95
N LEU A 94 2.47 -10.37 4.05
CA LEU A 94 3.42 -9.26 4.05
C LEU A 94 3.28 -8.38 5.29
N SER A 95 2.08 -8.22 5.84
CA SER A 95 1.85 -7.43 7.07
C SER A 95 2.43 -8.10 8.33
N GLN A 96 2.65 -9.42 8.31
CA GLN A 96 3.31 -10.12 9.41
C GLN A 96 4.84 -9.93 9.41
N ILE A 97 5.44 -9.34 8.38
CA ILE A 97 6.89 -9.14 8.30
C ILE A 97 7.26 -7.92 9.16
N PRO A 98 7.95 -8.10 10.31
CA PRO A 98 8.14 -7.03 11.30
C PRO A 98 9.19 -5.99 10.89
N ASN A 99 10.01 -6.29 9.87
CA ASN A 99 11.13 -5.45 9.48
C ASN A 99 10.94 -4.86 8.07
N PHE A 100 10.73 -3.54 8.01
CA PHE A 100 10.66 -2.78 6.75
C PHE A 100 11.87 -3.00 5.83
N HIS A 101 13.05 -3.26 6.39
CA HIS A 101 14.23 -3.55 5.60
C HIS A 101 14.07 -4.81 4.74
N LYS A 102 13.36 -5.83 5.24
CA LYS A 102 13.05 -7.06 4.49
C LYS A 102 12.06 -6.84 3.34
N LEU A 103 11.36 -5.69 3.33
CA LEU A 103 10.40 -5.30 2.31
C LEU A 103 10.96 -4.29 1.29
N SER A 104 12.18 -3.80 1.50
CA SER A 104 12.81 -2.76 0.66
C SER A 104 12.95 -3.14 -0.82
N TRP A 105 13.08 -4.43 -1.12
CA TRP A 105 13.13 -4.93 -2.50
C TRP A 105 11.84 -4.66 -3.28
N LEU A 106 10.69 -4.48 -2.60
CA LEU A 106 9.43 -4.12 -3.26
C LEU A 106 9.53 -2.76 -3.95
N SER A 107 10.31 -1.83 -3.39
CA SER A 107 10.56 -0.53 -4.01
C SER A 107 11.35 -0.65 -5.32
N ILE A 108 12.27 -1.61 -5.41
CA ILE A 108 13.03 -1.89 -6.64
C ILE A 108 12.08 -2.41 -7.72
N VAL A 109 11.22 -3.37 -7.37
CA VAL A 109 10.20 -3.90 -8.30
C VAL A 109 9.26 -2.81 -8.78
N ALA A 110 8.78 -1.96 -7.87
CA ALA A 110 7.91 -0.82 -8.21
C ALA A 110 8.59 0.18 -9.16
N ALA A 111 9.88 0.45 -8.95
CA ALA A 111 10.66 1.31 -9.84
C ALA A 111 10.75 0.70 -11.25
N VAL A 112 11.07 -0.59 -11.36
CA VAL A 112 11.14 -1.29 -12.66
C VAL A 112 9.78 -1.25 -13.39
N MET A 113 8.68 -1.52 -12.69
CA MET A 113 7.33 -1.44 -13.27
C MET A 113 6.93 -0.02 -13.71
N SER A 114 7.58 1.02 -13.19
CA SER A 114 7.31 2.41 -13.59
C SER A 114 8.07 2.83 -14.85
N PHE A 115 9.14 2.12 -15.22
CA PHE A 115 9.94 2.35 -16.44
C PHE A 115 9.59 1.41 -17.59
N ALA A 116 8.83 0.35 -17.32
CA ALA A 116 8.32 -0.61 -18.30
C ALA A 116 6.93 -0.20 -18.79
#